data_AF-Q3E970-F1
#
_entry.id   AF-Q3E970-F1
#
_cell.length_a   1.000
_cell.length_b   1.000
_cell.length_c   1.000
_cell.angle_alpha   90.00
_cell.angle_beta   90.00
_cell.angle_gamma   90.00
#
_symmetry.space_group_name_H-M   'P 1'
#
loop_
_entity.id
_entity.type
_entity.pdbx_description
1 polymer ?
#
loop_
_entity_poly.entity_id
_entity_poly.type
_entity_poly.pdbx_seq_one_letter_code
_entity_poly.pdbx_strand_id
1 'polypeptide(L)'
;MMHDVSVGDNSIADANERTLYITFPRGVPMSQEEVIKQCFTEQYGENCVQGIDMQHDDGQEQALFAKLVLDSVATMNRVLNHWETVKLWSLSENDSVKLRINGKVFWARKHTR
;
A
#
# COMPACT_ATOMS: atom_id res chain seq x y z
N MET A 1 -9.32 -40.46 -19.54
CA MET A 1 -9.10 -39.04 -19.87
C MET A 1 -9.37 -38.22 -18.62
N MET A 2 -8.33 -37.85 -17.88
CA MET A 2 -8.43 -36.94 -16.75
C MET A 2 -8.24 -35.53 -17.30
N HIS A 3 -9.32 -34.76 -17.39
CA HIS A 3 -9.22 -33.31 -17.51
C HIS A 3 -9.38 -32.77 -16.11
N ASP A 4 -8.27 -32.62 -15.40
CA ASP A 4 -8.22 -31.81 -14.19
C ASP A 4 -8.28 -30.36 -14.63
N VAL A 5 -9.50 -29.89 -14.87
CA VAL A 5 -9.79 -28.47 -15.06
C VAL A 5 -9.78 -27.86 -13.66
N SER A 6 -8.58 -27.60 -13.15
CA SER A 6 -8.39 -26.58 -12.13
C SER A 6 -8.55 -25.23 -12.82
N VAL A 7 -9.79 -24.82 -13.08
CA VAL A 7 -10.13 -23.39 -13.29
C VAL A 7 -10.09 -22.74 -11.90
N GLY A 8 -8.88 -22.68 -11.36
CA GLY A 8 -8.49 -21.77 -10.30
C GLY A 8 -7.92 -20.50 -10.89
N ASP A 9 -8.30 -20.13 -12.11
CA ASP A 9 -7.89 -18.89 -12.77
C ASP A 9 -8.74 -17.69 -12.30
N ASN A 10 -9.31 -17.79 -11.08
CA ASN A 10 -9.64 -16.59 -10.34
C ASN A 10 -8.33 -16.04 -9.78
N SER A 11 -7.51 -15.55 -10.71
CA SER A 11 -6.27 -14.83 -10.53
C SER A 11 -6.36 -13.93 -9.31
N ILE A 12 -5.99 -14.48 -8.16
CA ILE A 12 -5.41 -13.72 -7.08
C ILE A 12 -4.11 -13.23 -7.72
N ALA A 13 -4.19 -12.16 -8.52
CA ALA A 13 -3.05 -11.31 -8.83
C ALA A 13 -2.25 -11.26 -7.54
N ASP A 14 -1.05 -11.85 -7.58
CA ASP A 14 -0.26 -12.22 -6.41
C ASP A 14 -0.41 -11.08 -5.42
N ALA A 15 -0.78 -11.34 -4.16
CA ALA A 15 -1.12 -10.26 -3.23
C ALA A 15 -0.08 -9.12 -3.25
N ASN A 16 1.18 -9.45 -3.56
CA ASN A 16 2.28 -8.51 -3.84
C ASN A 16 1.97 -7.47 -4.93
N GLU A 17 1.35 -7.84 -6.05
CA GLU A 17 0.96 -6.96 -7.17
C GLU A 17 -0.10 -5.92 -6.80
N ARG A 18 -0.78 -6.12 -5.67
CA ARG A 18 -1.76 -5.20 -5.10
C ARG A 18 -1.39 -4.78 -3.68
N THR A 19 -0.13 -4.97 -3.28
CA THR A 19 0.39 -4.55 -1.98
C THR A 19 1.24 -3.29 -2.13
N LEU A 20 0.93 -2.31 -1.29
CA LEU A 20 1.75 -1.13 -1.08
C LEU A 20 2.58 -1.30 0.18
N TYR A 21 3.85 -0.93 0.08
CA TYR A 21 4.72 -0.71 1.22
C TYR A 21 4.72 0.78 1.54
N ILE A 22 4.33 1.13 2.76
CA ILE A 22 4.18 2.50 3.23
C ILE A 22 5.25 2.76 4.30
N THR A 23 5.88 3.94 4.27
CA THR A 23 6.88 4.37 5.24
C THR A 23 6.46 5.69 5.87
N PHE A 24 6.37 5.71 7.20
CA PHE A 24 6.01 6.86 7.99
C PHE A 24 7.27 7.51 8.59
N PRO A 25 7.43 8.85 8.53
CA PRO A 25 8.54 9.50 9.18
C PRO A 25 8.42 9.40 10.71
N ARG A 26 9.57 9.27 11.38
CA ARG A 26 9.65 9.34 12.85
C ARG A 26 9.10 10.67 13.36
N GLY A 27 8.32 10.61 14.44
CA GLY A 27 7.66 11.76 15.05
C GLY A 27 6.31 12.12 14.43
N VAL A 28 5.85 11.37 13.43
CA VAL A 28 4.56 11.59 12.75
C VAL A 28 3.70 10.33 12.88
N PRO A 29 3.07 10.11 14.04
CA PRO A 29 2.28 8.91 14.27
C PRO A 29 1.05 8.86 13.35
N MET A 30 0.84 7.71 12.74
CA MET A 30 -0.31 7.38 11.89
C MET A 30 -1.00 6.15 12.46
N SER A 31 -2.30 6.24 12.71
CA SER A 31 -3.08 5.07 13.12
C SER A 31 -3.52 4.26 11.91
N GLN A 32 -3.80 2.97 12.12
CA GLN A 32 -4.39 2.12 11.09
C GLN A 32 -5.68 2.73 10.51
N GLU A 33 -6.54 3.27 11.37
CA GLU A 33 -7.79 3.91 10.95
C GLU A 33 -7.54 5.14 10.09
N GLU A 34 -6.59 6.00 10.47
CA GLU A 34 -6.22 7.19 9.68
C GLU A 34 -5.69 6.78 8.30
N VAL A 35 -4.87 5.74 8.24
CA VAL A 35 -4.39 5.19 6.96
C VAL A 35 -5.55 4.67 6.12
N ILE A 36 -6.32 3.70 6.62
CA ILE A 36 -7.41 3.08 5.85
C ILE A 36 -8.42 4.12 5.40
N LYS A 37 -9.00 4.86 6.36
CA LYS A 37 -10.18 5.68 6.09
C LYS A 37 -9.82 6.90 5.26
N GLN A 38 -8.84 7.67 5.70
CA GLN A 38 -8.57 8.99 5.15
C GLN A 38 -7.63 8.94 3.95
N CYS A 39 -6.75 7.94 3.89
CA CYS A 39 -5.83 7.79 2.77
C CYS A 39 -6.43 6.97 1.63
N PHE A 40 -7.24 5.96 1.95
CA PHE A 40 -7.72 5.01 0.94
C PHE A 40 -9.23 5.04 0.76
N THR A 41 -10.02 4.82 1.81
CA THR A 41 -11.49 4.70 1.70
C THR A 41 -12.13 5.96 1.12
N GLU A 42 -11.77 7.14 1.61
CA GLU A 42 -12.35 8.40 1.13
C GLU A 42 -12.01 8.72 -0.33
N GLN A 43 -10.90 8.20 -0.85
CA GLN A 43 -10.43 8.47 -2.22
C GLN A 43 -10.79 7.35 -3.21
N TYR A 44 -10.81 6.09 -2.77
CA TYR A 44 -10.91 4.91 -3.64
C TYR A 44 -12.09 3.98 -3.30
N GLY A 45 -12.84 4.25 -2.22
CA GLY A 45 -14.06 3.54 -1.83
C GLY A 45 -13.91 2.64 -0.59
N GLU A 46 -15.04 2.33 0.06
CA GLU A 46 -15.10 1.66 1.38
C GLU A 46 -14.30 0.36 1.48
N ASN A 47 -14.33 -0.47 0.44
CA ASN A 47 -13.73 -1.81 0.44
C ASN A 47 -12.41 -1.89 -0.34
N CYS A 48 -11.78 -0.75 -0.64
CA CYS A 48 -10.56 -0.74 -1.45
C CYS A 48 -9.35 -1.33 -0.71
N VAL A 49 -9.35 -1.34 0.62
CA VAL A 49 -8.30 -1.96 1.45
C VAL A 49 -8.78 -3.33 1.93
N GLN A 50 -8.01 -4.37 1.60
CA GLN A 50 -8.28 -5.77 1.98
C GLN A 50 -7.53 -6.19 3.24
N GLY A 51 -6.46 -5.48 3.59
CA GLY A 51 -5.69 -5.74 4.79
C GLY A 51 -4.60 -4.70 4.96
N ILE A 52 -4.22 -4.47 6.20
CA ILE A 52 -3.07 -3.64 6.55
C ILE A 52 -2.36 -4.25 7.74
N ASP A 53 -1.05 -4.26 7.66
CA ASP A 53 -0.14 -4.74 8.70
C ASP A 53 0.81 -3.60 9.07
N MET A 54 0.60 -3.02 10.26
CA MET A 54 1.37 -1.91 10.81
C MET A 54 2.56 -2.45 11.60
N GLN A 55 3.76 -2.24 11.07
CA GLN A 55 5.00 -2.78 11.59
C GLN A 55 5.60 -1.84 12.65
N HIS A 56 5.63 -2.33 13.89
CA HIS A 56 6.25 -1.67 15.02
C HIS A 56 7.56 -2.40 15.31
N ASP A 57 8.67 -1.66 15.36
CA ASP A 57 9.94 -2.23 15.83
C ASP A 57 9.90 -2.38 17.35
N ASP A 58 10.63 -3.37 17.88
CA ASP A 58 10.69 -3.62 19.32
C ASP A 58 11.09 -2.34 20.10
N GLY A 59 10.20 -1.92 21.00
CA GLY A 59 10.37 -0.72 21.83
C GLY A 59 9.97 0.60 21.16
N GLN A 60 9.46 0.59 19.92
CA GLN A 60 8.88 1.78 19.29
C GLN A 60 7.37 1.80 19.47
N GLU A 61 6.85 2.88 20.07
CA GLU A 61 5.40 3.12 20.13
C GLU A 61 4.80 3.48 18.76
N GLN A 62 5.63 3.96 17.83
CA GLN A 62 5.21 4.41 16.51
C GLN A 62 5.52 3.35 15.44
N ALA A 63 4.52 2.97 14.65
CA ALA A 63 4.74 2.24 13.40
C ALA A 63 5.54 3.08 12.40
N LEU A 64 6.64 2.53 11.89
CA LEU A 64 7.47 3.19 10.88
C LEU A 64 7.15 2.67 9.47
N PHE A 65 6.56 1.49 9.38
CA PHE A 65 6.24 0.85 8.10
C PHE A 65 4.86 0.21 8.15
N ALA A 66 4.23 0.09 6.98
CA ALA A 66 3.03 -0.71 6.81
C ALA A 66 3.02 -1.45 5.49
N LYS A 67 2.43 -2.66 5.48
CA LYS A 67 2.04 -3.36 4.27
C LYS A 67 0.54 -3.22 4.11
N LEU A 68 0.09 -2.64 3.02
CA LEU A 68 -1.33 -2.43 2.75
C LEU A 68 -1.71 -3.17 1.47
N VAL A 69 -2.67 -4.08 1.57
CA VAL A 69 -3.18 -4.88 0.46
C VAL A 69 -4.46 -4.26 -0.05
N LEU A 70 -4.50 -3.96 -1.34
CA LEU A 70 -5.66 -3.39 -2.03
C LEU A 70 -6.55 -4.47 -2.63
N ASP A 71 -7.77 -4.07 -2.96
CA ASP A 71 -8.78 -4.89 -3.63
C ASP A 71 -8.36 -5.30 -5.04
N SER A 72 -7.64 -4.43 -5.75
CA SER A 72 -7.24 -4.67 -7.12
C SER A 72 -5.95 -3.95 -7.51
N VAL A 73 -5.27 -4.49 -8.53
CA VAL A 73 -4.14 -3.82 -9.20
C VAL A 73 -4.58 -2.48 -9.82
N ALA A 74 -5.83 -2.38 -10.27
CA ALA A 74 -6.39 -1.14 -10.80
C ALA A 74 -6.45 -0.05 -9.72
N THR A 75 -6.88 -0.38 -8.50
CA THR A 75 -6.81 0.55 -7.36
C THR A 75 -5.37 0.91 -7.04
N MET A 76 -4.44 -0.05 -7.01
CA MET A 76 -3.03 0.25 -6.77
C MET A 76 -2.46 1.21 -7.83
N ASN A 77 -2.76 1.01 -9.10
CA ASN A 77 -2.33 1.91 -10.16
C ASN A 77 -2.96 3.29 -10.03
N ARG A 78 -4.24 3.39 -9.67
CA ARG A 78 -4.88 4.69 -9.38
C ARG A 78 -4.17 5.40 -8.23
N VAL A 79 -3.87 4.67 -7.17
CA VAL A 79 -3.12 5.18 -6.02
C VAL A 79 -1.76 5.73 -6.43
N LEU A 80 -0.97 4.94 -7.16
CA LEU A 80 0.38 5.32 -7.58
C LEU A 80 0.40 6.42 -8.65
N ASN A 81 -0.66 6.57 -9.45
CA ASN A 81 -0.74 7.59 -10.49
C ASN A 81 -1.39 8.89 -10.03
N HIS A 82 -2.28 8.86 -9.03
CA HIS A 82 -2.98 10.04 -8.54
C HIS A 82 -2.13 10.84 -7.54
N TRP A 83 -1.22 10.18 -6.82
CA TRP A 83 -0.36 10.84 -5.86
C TRP A 83 0.87 11.45 -6.52
N GLU A 84 1.41 12.52 -5.94
CA GLU A 84 2.66 13.12 -6.41
C GLU A 84 3.77 12.07 -6.31
N THR A 85 4.11 11.47 -7.45
CA THR A 85 5.29 10.63 -7.60
C THR A 85 6.51 11.50 -7.44
N VAL A 86 6.94 11.70 -6.20
CA VAL A 86 8.27 12.23 -5.91
C VAL A 86 9.23 11.09 -6.17
N LYS A 87 9.78 11.04 -7.39
CA LYS A 87 10.98 10.25 -7.69
C LYS A 87 12.12 10.70 -6.78
N LEU A 88 12.14 10.14 -5.57
CA LEU A 88 13.29 10.22 -4.68
C LEU A 88 14.37 9.32 -5.30
N TRP A 89 15.16 9.93 -6.18
CA TRP A 89 16.51 9.58 -6.63
C TRP A 89 16.88 8.08 -6.82
N SER A 90 17.30 7.78 -8.06
CA SER A 90 18.33 6.79 -8.47
C SER A 90 17.89 5.34 -8.83
N LEU A 91 17.62 5.15 -10.13
CA LEU A 91 17.99 3.97 -10.96
C LEU A 91 17.56 2.54 -10.53
N SER A 92 16.64 2.36 -9.60
CA SER A 92 16.19 1.04 -9.14
C SER A 92 14.68 1.00 -8.99
N GLU A 93 14.08 -0.20 -9.10
CA GLU A 93 12.65 -0.55 -9.04
C GLU A 93 11.87 -0.10 -7.77
N ASN A 94 12.36 0.90 -7.04
CA ASN A 94 11.89 1.38 -5.75
C ASN A 94 11.21 2.77 -5.82
N ASP A 95 10.58 3.10 -6.94
CA ASP A 95 9.85 4.36 -7.08
C ASP A 95 8.80 4.47 -5.97
N SER A 96 8.98 5.48 -5.11
CA SER A 96 8.07 5.79 -4.02
C SER A 96 7.29 7.06 -4.36
N VAL A 97 6.00 7.06 -4.08
CA VAL A 97 5.14 8.24 -4.20
C VAL A 97 5.03 8.92 -2.84
N LYS A 98 5.03 10.25 -2.83
CA LYS A 98 4.87 11.03 -1.60
C LYS A 98 3.39 11.28 -1.38
N LEU A 99 2.93 10.99 -0.17
CA LEU A 99 1.59 11.27 0.29
C LEU A 99 1.60 12.45 1.24
N ARG A 100 0.54 13.25 1.21
CA ARG A 100 0.27 14.27 2.22
C ARG A 100 -1.18 14.22 2.66
N ILE A 101 -1.42 13.89 3.92
CA ILE A 101 -2.76 13.71 4.52
C ILE A 101 -2.76 14.33 5.91
N ASN A 102 -3.76 15.14 6.24
CA ASN A 102 -3.82 15.93 7.49
C ASN A 102 -2.56 16.75 7.80
N GLY A 103 -1.87 17.23 6.76
CA GLY A 103 -0.59 17.93 6.92
C GLY A 103 0.62 17.03 7.21
N LYS A 104 0.41 15.73 7.45
CA LYS A 104 1.46 14.71 7.60
C LYS A 104 1.94 14.24 6.23
N VAL A 105 3.23 13.97 6.10
CA VAL A 105 3.84 13.49 4.85
C VAL A 105 4.38 12.09 5.07
N PHE A 106 4.15 11.19 4.13
CA PHE A 106 4.71 9.83 4.17
C PHE A 106 4.93 9.30 2.75
N TRP A 107 5.48 8.10 2.62
CA TRP A 107 5.81 7.51 1.32
C TRP A 107 5.14 6.17 1.12
N ALA A 108 4.77 5.85 -0.12
CA ALA A 108 4.29 4.52 -0.49
C ALA A 108 4.97 4.04 -1.77
N ARG A 109 5.16 2.74 -1.91
CA ARG A 109 5.67 2.11 -3.13
C ARG A 109 5.00 0.77 -3.36
N LYS A 110 5.04 0.26 -4.59
CA LYS A 110 4.64 -1.12 -4.86
C LYS A 110 5.56 -2.08 -4.10
N HIS A 111 5.00 -3.13 -3.52
CA HIS A 111 5.79 -4.20 -2.91
C HIS A 111 6.41 -5.09 -4.00
N THR A 112 7.72 -4.96 -4.19
CA THR A 112 8.54 -5.86 -5.00
C THR A 112 9.19 -6.89 -4.08
N ARG A 113 9.16 -8.18 -4.45
CA ARG A 113 9.89 -9.22 -3.69
C ARG A 113 11.39 -9.04 -3.80
#